data_AF-A0A1G1XL73-F1
#
_entry.id   AF-A0A1G1XL73-F1
#
_cell.length_a   1.000
_cell.length_b   1.000
_cell.length_c   1.000
_cell.angle_alpha   90.00
_cell.angle_beta   90.00
_cell.angle_gamma   90.00
#
_symmetry.space_group_name_H-M   'P 1'
#
loop_
_entity.id
_entity.type
_entity.pdbx_description
1 polymer ?
#
loop_
_entity_poly.entity_id
_entity_poly.type
_entity_poly.pdbx_seq_one_letter_code
_entity_poly.pdbx_strand_id
1 'polypeptide(L)'
;MKKYGGEVLAGMHTETRRGYNGKFTLAISFGNQENTQNQIQSVISNLANLKDILKAQMQARKKSEQPIEDEIEESWALKLILDLSNQEKHGYPLKRSKRSKKDPMISNIQTSMGPSDRPDNVIYTASDGAKALNVMISIHADIVNSNGIDICTLDRLINQAVSDWENVIKKFDLAFLHQTE
;
A
#
# COMPACT_ATOMS: atom_id res chain seq x y z
N MET A 1 6.61 5.08 -22.15
CA MET A 1 5.45 4.44 -21.50
C MET A 1 5.94 3.13 -20.91
N LYS A 2 5.80 2.74 -19.64
CA LYS A 2 4.82 3.07 -18.60
C LYS A 2 5.46 2.67 -17.24
N LYS A 3 5.29 3.49 -16.21
CA LYS A 3 5.48 3.11 -14.80
C LYS A 3 4.28 2.27 -14.37
N TYR A 4 4.46 1.13 -13.72
CA TYR A 4 3.47 0.62 -12.76
C TYR A 4 4.20 -0.15 -11.66
N GLY A 5 4.23 0.46 -10.48
CA GLY A 5 4.61 -0.21 -9.23
C GLY A 5 3.39 -0.84 -8.56
N GLY A 6 3.64 -1.73 -7.61
CA GLY A 6 2.64 -2.26 -6.68
C GLY A 6 3.32 -3.15 -5.64
N GLU A 7 3.15 -2.85 -4.35
CA GLU A 7 3.50 -3.75 -3.25
C GLU A 7 2.28 -4.59 -2.83
N VAL A 8 2.48 -5.92 -2.92
CA VAL A 8 2.10 -7.06 -2.04
C VAL A 8 0.95 -6.84 -1.07
N LEU A 9 -0.04 -7.76 -1.02
CA LEU A 9 -0.69 -8.12 0.25
C LEU A 9 -1.13 -9.60 0.38
N ALA A 10 -1.26 -10.02 1.65
CA ALA A 10 -1.50 -11.37 2.17
C ALA A 10 -2.90 -11.97 1.88
N GLY A 11 -3.21 -13.16 2.42
CA GLY A 11 -4.59 -13.69 2.49
C GLY A 11 -5.02 -14.71 1.40
N MET A 12 -4.10 -15.26 0.63
CA MET A 12 -4.40 -16.24 -0.41
C MET A 12 -4.69 -17.65 0.17
N HIS A 13 -5.90 -18.19 -0.06
CA HIS A 13 -6.22 -19.60 0.25
C HIS A 13 -6.29 -20.38 -1.06
N THR A 14 -5.43 -21.39 -1.21
CA THR A 14 -5.42 -22.27 -2.39
C THR A 14 -5.90 -23.65 -1.98
N GLU A 15 -6.92 -24.19 -2.65
CA GLU A 15 -7.43 -25.54 -2.42
C GLU A 15 -7.49 -26.31 -3.74
N THR A 16 -7.01 -27.55 -3.74
CA THR A 16 -7.20 -28.49 -4.85
C THR A 16 -8.35 -29.42 -4.54
N ARG A 17 -9.42 -29.38 -5.34
CA ARG A 17 -10.57 -30.31 -5.21
C ARG A 17 -10.59 -31.30 -6.35
N ARG A 18 -10.91 -32.56 -6.06
CA ARG A 18 -11.19 -33.57 -7.08
C ARG A 18 -12.70 -33.56 -7.38
N GLY A 19 -13.08 -33.18 -8.60
CA GLY A 19 -14.47 -33.19 -9.05
C GLY A 19 -14.99 -34.61 -9.28
N TYR A 20 -16.31 -34.78 -9.26
CA TYR A 20 -16.99 -36.08 -9.45
C TYR A 20 -16.69 -36.78 -10.79
N ASN A 21 -16.21 -36.04 -11.80
CA ASN A 21 -15.79 -36.57 -13.10
C ASN A 21 -14.28 -36.90 -13.18
N GLY A 22 -13.58 -36.88 -12.04
CA GLY A 22 -12.14 -37.14 -11.97
C GLY A 22 -11.25 -35.96 -12.38
N LYS A 23 -11.81 -34.80 -12.77
CA LYS A 23 -11.03 -33.58 -13.05
C LYS A 23 -10.62 -32.88 -11.75
N PHE A 24 -9.41 -32.34 -11.73
CA PHE A 24 -8.93 -31.50 -10.63
C PHE A 24 -9.35 -30.05 -10.85
N THR A 25 -9.88 -29.41 -9.81
CA THR A 25 -10.20 -28.00 -9.76
C THR A 25 -9.22 -27.32 -8.81
N LEU A 26 -8.47 -26.34 -9.32
CA LEU A 26 -7.70 -25.41 -8.48
C LEU A 26 -8.61 -24.25 -8.10
N ALA A 27 -8.96 -24.14 -6.82
CA ALA A 27 -9.70 -23.00 -6.29
C ALA A 27 -8.70 -22.03 -5.65
N ILE A 28 -8.63 -20.82 -6.21
CA ILE A 28 -7.84 -19.71 -5.68
C ILE A 28 -8.83 -18.73 -5.06
N SER A 29 -8.73 -18.55 -3.74
CA SER A 29 -9.53 -17.61 -2.97
C SER A 29 -8.65 -16.45 -2.52
N PHE A 30 -9.15 -15.23 -2.71
CA PHE A 30 -8.46 -13.97 -2.38
C PHE A 30 -8.68 -13.53 -0.92
N GLY A 31 -9.12 -14.45 -0.05
CA GLY A 31 -9.47 -14.14 1.34
C GLY A 31 -10.82 -13.42 1.45
N ASN A 32 -11.13 -12.91 2.65
CA ASN A 32 -12.29 -12.04 2.86
C ASN A 32 -11.89 -10.56 2.69
N GLN A 33 -12.88 -9.70 2.45
CA GLN A 33 -12.67 -8.25 2.27
C GLN A 33 -11.97 -7.60 3.47
N GLU A 34 -12.22 -8.12 4.67
CA GLU A 34 -11.58 -7.69 5.93
C GLU A 34 -10.06 -7.87 5.91
N ASN A 35 -9.57 -9.03 5.44
CA ASN A 35 -8.14 -9.28 5.31
C ASN A 35 -7.48 -8.31 4.30
N THR A 36 -8.14 -8.05 3.18
CA THR A 36 -7.66 -7.10 2.14
C THR A 36 -7.60 -5.67 2.69
N GLN A 37 -8.59 -5.28 3.49
CA GLN A 37 -8.60 -3.97 4.12
C GLN A 37 -7.50 -3.82 5.17
N ASN A 38 -7.31 -4.80 6.06
CA ASN A 38 -6.25 -4.81 7.07
C ASN A 38 -4.86 -4.66 6.46
N GLN A 39 -4.69 -5.29 5.31
CA GLN A 39 -3.49 -5.25 4.50
C GLN A 39 -3.21 -3.85 3.91
N ILE A 40 -4.21 -3.22 3.27
CA ILE A 40 -4.10 -1.83 2.81
C ILE A 40 -3.73 -0.92 3.99
N GLN A 41 -4.40 -1.10 5.14
CA GLN A 41 -4.14 -0.31 6.34
C GLN A 41 -2.74 -0.52 6.92
N SER A 42 -2.20 -1.74 6.84
CA SER A 42 -0.83 -2.03 7.26
C SER A 42 0.19 -1.24 6.44
N VAL A 43 0.03 -1.19 5.11
CA VAL A 43 0.91 -0.40 4.22
C VAL A 43 0.80 1.09 4.52
N ILE A 44 -0.42 1.62 4.62
CA ILE A 44 -0.66 3.04 4.96
C ILE A 44 -0.02 3.37 6.32
N SER A 45 -0.18 2.51 7.32
CA SER A 45 0.36 2.72 8.66
C SER A 45 1.88 2.70 8.67
N ASN A 46 2.51 1.77 7.94
CA ASN A 46 3.98 1.72 7.83
C ASN A 46 4.52 2.98 7.14
N LEU A 47 3.88 3.43 6.05
CA LEU A 47 4.24 4.68 5.38
C LEU A 47 4.04 5.91 6.27
N ALA A 48 2.99 5.93 7.10
CA ALA A 48 2.75 7.00 8.07
C ALA A 48 3.82 7.02 9.18
N ASN A 49 4.23 5.85 9.67
CA ASN A 49 5.22 5.70 10.73
C ASN A 49 6.63 6.18 10.33
N LEU A 50 6.93 6.22 9.02
CA LEU A 50 8.20 6.79 8.53
C LEU A 50 8.41 8.24 9.00
N LYS A 51 7.34 9.02 9.18
CA LYS A 51 7.44 10.37 9.76
C LYS A 51 8.19 10.33 11.09
N ASP A 52 7.72 9.52 12.03
CA ASP A 52 8.26 9.49 13.38
C ASP A 52 9.69 8.92 13.40
N ILE A 53 9.97 7.93 12.54
CA ILE A 53 11.32 7.37 12.36
C ILE A 53 12.30 8.44 11.86
N LEU A 54 11.94 9.19 10.82
CA LEU A 54 12.82 10.19 10.23
C LEU A 54 13.02 11.40 11.17
N LYS A 55 11.97 11.80 11.91
CA LYS A 55 12.10 12.81 12.98
C LYS A 55 13.05 12.35 14.08
N ALA A 56 12.94 11.09 14.53
CA ALA A 56 13.85 10.53 15.53
C ALA A 56 15.31 10.51 15.03
N GLN A 57 15.54 10.18 13.74
CA GLN A 57 16.87 10.24 13.14
C GLN A 57 17.43 11.67 13.07
N MET A 58 16.61 12.67 12.74
CA MET A 58 17.01 14.08 12.78
C MET A 58 17.42 14.50 14.20
N GLN A 59 16.63 14.13 15.20
CA GLN A 59 16.93 14.40 16.62
C GLN A 59 18.22 13.70 17.07
N ALA A 60 18.45 12.44 16.69
CA ALA A 60 19.69 11.71 16.99
C ALA A 60 20.93 12.41 16.42
N ARG A 61 20.77 13.13 15.31
CA ARG A 61 21.81 13.97 14.68
C ARG A 61 21.84 15.41 15.21
N LYS A 62 21.11 15.71 16.29
CA LYS A 62 20.95 17.05 16.89
C LYS A 62 20.44 18.10 15.90
N LYS A 63 19.65 17.70 14.91
CA LYS A 63 19.00 18.58 13.93
C LYS A 63 17.53 18.80 14.31
N SER A 64 16.95 19.91 13.83
CA SER A 64 15.52 20.19 13.98
C SER A 64 14.67 19.17 13.22
N GLU A 65 13.53 18.77 13.79
CA GLU A 65 12.55 17.90 13.13
C GLU A 65 11.60 18.65 12.19
N GLN A 66 11.52 19.98 12.30
CA GLN A 66 10.61 20.82 11.52
C GLN A 66 10.74 20.64 10.00
N PRO A 67 11.94 20.51 9.42
CA PRO A 67 12.07 20.28 7.98
C PRO A 67 11.34 19.03 7.49
N ILE A 68 11.16 17.99 8.32
CA ILE A 68 10.40 16.80 7.94
C ILE A 68 8.90 17.12 7.87
N GLU A 69 8.38 17.90 8.82
CA GLU A 69 6.98 18.36 8.78
C GLU A 69 6.73 19.27 7.58
N ASP A 70 7.69 20.13 7.23
CA ASP A 70 7.58 21.02 6.07
C ASP A 70 7.47 20.21 4.76
N GLU A 71 8.29 19.17 4.56
CA GLU A 71 8.17 18.31 3.37
C GLU A 71 6.82 17.56 3.31
N ILE A 72 6.29 17.17 4.46
CA ILE A 72 4.96 16.54 4.54
C ILE A 72 3.88 17.53 4.12
N GLU A 73 3.94 18.78 4.61
CA GLU A 73 2.94 19.79 4.27
C GLU A 73 2.95 20.16 2.77
N GLU A 74 4.08 20.03 2.09
CA GLU A 74 4.19 20.22 0.65
C GLU A 74 3.73 19.00 -0.17
N SER A 75 3.78 17.78 0.40
CA SER A 75 3.33 16.57 -0.29
C SER A 75 1.84 16.28 -0.10
N TRP A 76 1.08 16.30 -1.19
CA TRP A 76 -0.32 15.87 -1.17
C TRP A 76 -0.46 14.39 -0.79
N ALA A 77 0.47 13.53 -1.20
CA ALA A 77 0.41 12.09 -0.96
C ALA A 77 0.70 11.77 0.51
N LEU A 78 1.74 12.36 1.10
CA LEU A 78 2.06 12.17 2.51
C LEU A 78 0.94 12.69 3.42
N LYS A 79 0.32 13.84 3.09
CA LYS A 79 -0.85 14.34 3.82
C LYS A 79 -2.03 13.36 3.80
N LEU A 80 -2.31 12.73 2.66
CA LEU A 80 -3.39 11.74 2.54
C LEU A 80 -3.06 10.46 3.31
N ILE A 81 -1.83 9.95 3.23
CA ILE A 81 -1.39 8.78 4.00
C ILE A 81 -1.56 9.01 5.51
N LEU A 82 -1.15 10.18 6.01
CA LEU A 82 -1.28 10.52 7.42
C LEU A 82 -2.75 10.69 7.85
N ASP A 83 -3.59 11.29 7.01
CA ASP A 83 -5.03 11.40 7.30
C ASP A 83 -5.70 10.01 7.35
N LEU A 84 -5.41 9.13 6.39
CA LEU A 84 -5.93 7.75 6.35
C LEU A 84 -5.46 6.92 7.57
N SER A 85 -4.16 6.99 7.92
CA SER A 85 -3.65 6.29 9.11
C SER A 85 -4.28 6.80 10.41
N ASN A 86 -4.53 8.11 10.51
CA ASN A 86 -5.18 8.68 11.70
C ASN A 86 -6.65 8.27 11.80
N GLN A 87 -7.36 8.15 10.68
CA GLN A 87 -8.76 7.69 10.66
C GLN A 87 -8.88 6.25 11.14
N GLU A 88 -7.93 5.38 10.79
CA GLU A 88 -7.91 3.99 11.25
C GLU A 88 -7.70 3.91 12.77
N LYS A 89 -6.75 4.69 13.31
CA LYS A 89 -6.43 4.73 14.76
C LYS A 89 -7.52 5.36 15.62
N HIS A 90 -8.26 6.35 15.10
CA HIS A 90 -9.15 7.20 15.89
C HIS A 90 -10.61 7.17 15.45
N GLY A 91 -10.93 6.38 14.41
CA GLY A 91 -12.24 6.34 13.79
C GLY A 91 -12.50 7.48 12.82
N TYR A 92 -13.59 7.33 12.06
CA TYR A 92 -14.06 8.30 11.07
C TYR A 92 -15.39 8.95 11.52
N PRO A 93 -15.62 10.25 11.23
CA PRO A 93 -14.66 11.22 10.67
C PRO A 93 -13.65 11.70 11.73
N LEU A 94 -12.49 12.18 11.28
CA LEU A 94 -11.50 12.78 12.19
C LEU A 94 -12.08 14.02 12.88
N LYS A 95 -12.02 14.02 14.22
CA LYS A 95 -12.46 15.16 15.05
C LYS A 95 -11.47 16.34 15.04
N ARG A 96 -10.19 16.09 14.70
CA ARG A 96 -9.14 17.11 14.57
C ARG A 96 -8.97 17.54 13.11
N SER A 97 -8.33 18.69 12.88
CA SER A 97 -8.09 19.21 11.53
C SER A 97 -7.27 18.22 10.70
N LYS A 98 -7.78 17.93 9.50
CA LYS A 98 -7.20 17.00 8.52
C LYS A 98 -6.10 17.74 7.77
N ARG A 99 -4.93 17.11 7.58
CA ARG A 99 -3.80 17.78 6.91
C ARG A 99 -4.09 18.02 5.44
N SER A 100 -4.69 17.03 4.76
CA SER A 100 -5.04 17.16 3.33
C SER A 100 -6.23 18.10 3.09
N LYS A 101 -7.07 18.32 4.11
CA LYS A 101 -8.40 18.96 3.99
C LYS A 101 -9.37 18.22 3.05
N LYS A 102 -9.09 16.95 2.68
CA LYS A 102 -9.88 16.18 1.71
C LYS A 102 -10.75 15.08 2.31
N ASP A 103 -10.57 14.74 3.59
CA ASP A 103 -11.29 13.64 4.25
C ASP A 103 -11.28 12.34 3.44
N PRO A 104 -10.09 11.79 3.16
CA PRO A 104 -9.97 10.65 2.29
C PRO A 104 -10.65 9.41 2.89
N MET A 105 -11.17 8.54 2.03
CA MET A 105 -11.71 7.23 2.37
C MET A 105 -11.26 6.24 1.29
N ILE A 106 -11.03 4.99 1.68
CA ILE A 106 -10.73 3.91 0.73
C ILE A 106 -12.07 3.31 0.27
N SER A 107 -12.27 3.22 -1.03
CA SER A 107 -13.47 2.63 -1.63
C SER A 107 -13.10 1.69 -2.78
N ASN A 108 -14.10 0.93 -3.28
CA ASN A 108 -13.97 0.09 -4.47
C ASN A 108 -12.78 -0.89 -4.43
N ILE A 109 -12.56 -1.54 -3.28
CA ILE A 109 -11.48 -2.50 -3.10
C ILE A 109 -11.72 -3.72 -4.01
N GLN A 110 -10.76 -4.02 -4.87
CA GLN A 110 -10.78 -5.13 -5.82
C GLN A 110 -9.46 -5.91 -5.72
N THR A 111 -9.56 -7.23 -5.78
CA THR A 111 -8.40 -8.13 -5.88
C THR A 111 -8.35 -8.74 -7.27
N SER A 112 -7.15 -8.81 -7.84
CA SER A 112 -6.91 -9.42 -9.14
C SER A 112 -5.67 -10.30 -9.07
N MET A 113 -5.56 -11.26 -9.99
CA MET A 113 -4.34 -12.07 -10.18
C MET A 113 -3.79 -11.78 -11.58
N GLY A 114 -2.51 -11.45 -11.66
CA GLY A 114 -1.85 -11.11 -12.91
C GLY A 114 -0.41 -11.62 -12.97
N PRO A 115 0.26 -11.51 -14.14
CA PRO A 115 1.67 -11.84 -14.26
C PRO A 115 2.52 -11.01 -13.29
N SER A 116 3.46 -11.67 -12.64
CA SER A 116 4.49 -11.17 -11.74
C SER A 116 5.79 -11.03 -12.50
N ASP A 117 6.50 -9.94 -12.26
CA ASP A 117 7.89 -9.75 -12.69
C ASP A 117 8.90 -10.43 -11.75
N ARG A 118 8.42 -10.98 -10.63
CA ARG A 118 9.22 -11.77 -9.69
C ARG A 118 9.27 -13.24 -10.11
N PRO A 119 10.41 -13.93 -9.92
CA PRO A 119 10.52 -15.36 -10.22
C PRO A 119 9.75 -16.20 -9.18
N ASP A 120 8.43 -16.21 -9.28
CA ASP A 120 7.55 -17.03 -8.45
C ASP A 120 7.16 -18.32 -9.20
N ASN A 121 7.35 -19.49 -8.58
CA ASN A 121 7.07 -20.80 -9.22
C ASN A 121 5.57 -21.13 -9.36
N VAL A 122 4.69 -20.12 -9.42
CA VAL A 122 3.24 -20.32 -9.49
C VAL A 122 2.80 -20.40 -10.95
N ILE A 123 2.12 -21.49 -11.30
CA ILE A 123 1.52 -21.71 -12.62
C ILE A 123 0.01 -21.61 -12.49
N TYR A 124 -0.58 -20.54 -13.01
CA TYR A 124 -2.03 -20.46 -13.22
C TYR A 124 -2.39 -21.19 -14.51
N THR A 125 -3.37 -22.08 -14.48
CA THR A 125 -3.92 -22.75 -15.67
C THR A 125 -5.40 -22.42 -15.82
N ALA A 126 -5.77 -21.78 -16.92
CA ALA A 126 -7.14 -21.43 -17.27
C ALA A 126 -7.93 -22.65 -17.76
N SER A 127 -9.26 -22.50 -17.87
CA SER A 127 -10.18 -23.56 -18.29
C SER A 127 -10.00 -24.02 -19.73
N ASP A 128 -9.44 -23.18 -20.59
CA ASP A 128 -9.05 -23.49 -21.98
C ASP A 128 -7.65 -24.14 -22.08
N GLY A 129 -6.96 -24.31 -20.96
CA GLY A 129 -5.61 -24.86 -20.89
C GLY A 129 -4.49 -23.83 -21.04
N ALA A 130 -4.81 -22.54 -21.19
CA ALA A 130 -3.80 -21.49 -21.19
C ALA A 130 -3.07 -21.42 -19.84
N LYS A 131 -1.75 -21.21 -19.87
CA LYS A 131 -0.92 -21.16 -18.66
C LYS A 131 -0.29 -19.77 -18.51
N ALA A 132 -0.35 -19.22 -17.31
CA ALA A 132 0.45 -18.09 -16.89
C ALA A 132 1.45 -18.56 -15.84
N LEU A 133 2.74 -18.35 -16.11
CA LEU A 133 3.83 -18.58 -15.17
C LEU A 133 4.10 -17.28 -14.42
N ASN A 134 4.59 -17.38 -13.19
CA ASN A 134 4.94 -16.25 -12.34
C ASN A 134 3.73 -15.32 -12.18
N VAL A 135 2.77 -15.66 -11.34
CA VAL A 135 1.57 -14.82 -11.12
C VAL A 135 1.54 -14.25 -9.71
N MET A 136 1.10 -13.00 -9.56
CA MET A 136 0.92 -12.30 -8.29
C MET A 136 -0.51 -11.82 -8.11
N ILE A 137 -0.91 -11.64 -6.85
CA ILE A 137 -2.17 -10.99 -6.48
C ILE A 137 -1.90 -9.49 -6.31
N SER A 138 -2.76 -8.68 -6.93
CA SER A 138 -2.78 -7.22 -6.79
C SER A 138 -4.08 -6.75 -6.16
N ILE A 139 -3.98 -5.67 -5.40
CA ILE A 139 -5.13 -4.99 -4.79
C ILE A 139 -5.24 -3.61 -5.37
N HIS A 140 -6.42 -3.31 -5.91
CA HIS A 140 -6.77 -2.01 -6.42
C HIS A 140 -7.85 -1.42 -5.54
N ALA A 141 -7.78 -0.11 -5.32
CA ALA A 141 -8.81 0.64 -4.62
C ALA A 141 -8.77 2.10 -5.05
N ASP A 142 -9.87 2.79 -4.82
CA ASP A 142 -9.99 4.22 -5.04
C ASP A 142 -9.86 4.97 -3.71
N ILE A 143 -9.28 6.16 -3.76
CA ILE A 143 -9.26 7.11 -2.64
C ILE A 143 -10.24 8.20 -2.99
N VAL A 144 -11.35 8.25 -2.27
CA VAL A 144 -12.42 9.24 -2.46
C VAL A 144 -12.46 10.21 -1.29
N ASN A 145 -13.07 11.38 -1.45
CA ASN A 145 -13.38 12.25 -0.33
C ASN A 145 -14.68 11.82 0.39
N SER A 146 -15.05 12.55 1.45
CA SER A 146 -16.29 12.33 2.21
C SER A 146 -17.58 12.37 1.38
N ASN A 147 -17.54 12.97 0.19
CA ASN A 147 -18.68 13.08 -0.73
C ASN A 147 -18.65 11.99 -1.82
N GLY A 148 -17.71 11.04 -1.75
CA GLY A 148 -17.53 9.99 -2.75
C GLY A 148 -16.85 10.45 -4.04
N ILE A 149 -16.28 11.65 -4.08
CA ILE A 149 -15.57 12.18 -5.26
C ILE A 149 -14.16 11.59 -5.27
N ASP A 150 -13.76 11.00 -6.41
CA ASP A 150 -12.42 10.45 -6.62
C ASP A 150 -11.32 11.51 -6.41
N ILE A 151 -10.30 11.12 -5.65
CA ILE A 151 -9.08 11.90 -5.43
C ILE A 151 -7.93 11.28 -6.24
N CYS A 152 -7.72 9.97 -6.09
CA CYS A 152 -6.72 9.19 -6.81
C CYS A 152 -6.91 7.69 -6.54
N THR A 153 -6.21 6.84 -7.28
CA THR A 153 -6.11 5.41 -6.97
C THR A 153 -5.14 5.13 -5.81
N LEU A 154 -5.33 4.02 -5.10
CA LEU A 154 -4.44 3.53 -4.05
C LEU A 154 -3.01 3.34 -4.56
N ASP A 155 -2.85 2.71 -5.74
CA ASP A 155 -1.54 2.50 -6.37
C ASP A 155 -0.80 3.81 -6.61
N ARG A 156 -1.52 4.84 -7.07
CA ARG A 156 -0.93 6.17 -7.30
C ARG A 156 -0.51 6.81 -5.98
N LEU A 157 -1.34 6.70 -4.95
CA LEU A 157 -1.06 7.25 -3.63
C LEU A 157 0.18 6.61 -3.00
N ILE A 158 0.25 5.27 -2.96
CA ILE A 158 1.37 4.51 -2.39
C ILE A 158 2.66 4.83 -3.14
N ASN A 159 2.66 4.72 -4.47
CA ASN A 159 3.87 4.97 -5.26
C ASN A 159 4.39 6.40 -5.13
N GLN A 160 3.48 7.40 -5.05
CA GLN A 160 3.90 8.78 -4.82
C GLN A 160 4.44 8.98 -3.40
N ALA A 161 3.79 8.41 -2.37
CA ALA A 161 4.25 8.52 -0.99
C ALA A 161 5.63 7.89 -0.78
N VAL A 162 5.89 6.72 -1.38
CA VAL A 162 7.23 6.09 -1.37
C VAL A 162 8.25 7.01 -2.03
N SER A 163 7.95 7.52 -3.23
CA SER A 163 8.86 8.43 -3.93
C SER A 163 9.14 9.70 -3.12
N ASP A 164 8.13 10.24 -2.44
CA ASP A 164 8.26 11.43 -1.61
C ASP A 164 9.14 11.15 -0.38
N TRP A 165 8.94 10.02 0.29
CA TRP A 165 9.81 9.61 1.41
C TRP A 165 11.25 9.38 0.98
N GLU A 166 11.48 8.73 -0.17
CA GLU A 166 12.83 8.58 -0.71
C GLU A 166 13.50 9.94 -0.94
N ASN A 167 12.76 10.93 -1.44
CA ASN A 167 13.26 12.28 -1.65
C ASN A 167 13.62 12.95 -0.33
N VAL A 168 12.77 12.82 0.70
CA VAL A 168 13.06 13.31 2.07
C VAL A 168 14.34 12.68 2.61
N ILE A 169 14.46 11.34 2.51
CA ILE A 169 15.63 10.60 2.99
C ILE A 169 16.91 11.07 2.28
N LYS A 170 16.87 11.21 0.96
CA LYS A 170 17.99 11.71 0.15
C LYS A 170 18.34 13.16 0.51
N LYS A 171 17.34 14.04 0.63
CA LYS A 171 17.50 15.47 0.91
C LYS A 171 18.19 15.74 2.25
N PHE A 172 17.86 14.95 3.27
CA PHE A 172 18.41 15.12 4.62
C PHE A 172 19.52 14.13 4.96
N ASP A 173 19.95 13.33 3.99
CA ASP A 173 20.99 12.30 4.11
C ASP A 173 20.69 11.28 5.21
N LEU A 174 19.42 10.89 5.36
CA LEU A 174 18.92 10.03 6.45
C LEU A 174 19.08 8.53 6.18
N ALA A 175 19.89 8.16 5.18
CA ALA A 175 20.17 6.75 4.91
C ALA A 175 20.79 6.07 6.15
N PHE A 176 20.45 4.80 6.35
CA PHE A 176 21.05 3.98 7.39
C PHE A 176 22.56 3.98 7.19
N LEU A 177 23.29 4.60 8.11
CA LEU A 177 24.69 4.23 8.31
C LEU A 177 24.64 2.73 8.59
N HIS A 178 25.20 1.91 7.69
CA HIS A 178 25.48 0.53 8.05
C HIS A 178 26.21 0.58 9.39
N GLN A 179 25.59 0.01 10.42
CA GLN A 179 26.32 -0.34 11.63
C GLN A 179 27.38 -1.32 11.16
N THR A 180 28.56 -0.79 10.91
CA THR A 180 29.77 -1.58 10.86
C THR A 180 29.99 -1.99 12.30
N GLU A 181 29.61 -3.23 12.61
CA GLU A 181 30.12 -3.94 13.78
C GLU A 181 31.65 -4.02 13.73
#